data_AF-A0AAV9C1Y9-F1
#
_entry.id   AF-A0AAV9C1Y9-F1
#
_cell.length_a   1.000
_cell.length_b   1.000
_cell.length_c   1.000
_cell.angle_alpha   90.00
_cell.angle_beta   90.00
_cell.angle_gamma   90.00
#
_symmetry.space_group_name_H-M   'P 1'
#
loop_
_entity.id
_entity.type
_entity.pdbx_description
1 polymer ?
#
loop_
_entity_poly.entity_id
_entity_poly.type
_entity_poly.pdbx_seq_one_letter_code
_entity_poly.pdbx_strand_id
1 'polypeptide(L)'
;MAAVELEPSLAVKRKAAETYDLLKGTSLFLIGMNCAMKSNLGKVLADSLRYYYFDSDGLVEETSGGEGAAESFLGRDEIGFRESETEVLKQLSSMVRLVVCAEMVLLRV
;
A
#
# COMPACT_ATOMS: atom_id res chain seq x y z
N MET A 1 20.54 -29.27 -11.38
CA MET A 1 20.26 -29.08 -9.94
C MET A 1 20.46 -27.60 -9.65
N ALA A 2 19.41 -26.80 -9.81
CA ALA A 2 19.49 -25.35 -9.75
C ALA A 2 19.51 -24.92 -8.27
N ALA A 3 20.64 -24.33 -7.87
CA ALA A 3 20.81 -23.77 -6.55
C ALA A 3 19.98 -22.47 -6.42
N VAL A 4 19.03 -22.49 -5.50
CA VAL A 4 18.77 -21.39 -4.55
C VAL A 4 18.57 -19.99 -5.17
N GLU A 5 17.44 -19.78 -5.84
CA GLU A 5 16.78 -18.45 -5.91
C GLU A 5 15.74 -18.28 -4.78
N LEU A 6 15.83 -19.12 -3.73
CA LEU A 6 14.73 -19.37 -2.79
C LEU A 6 14.79 -18.55 -1.48
N GLU A 7 15.91 -17.89 -1.17
CA GLU A 7 16.20 -17.45 0.21
C GLU A 7 15.40 -16.21 0.70
N PRO A 8 15.29 -15.10 -0.06
CA PRO A 8 14.63 -13.90 0.45
C PRO A 8 13.12 -14.11 0.58
N SER A 9 12.51 -14.79 -0.40
CA SER A 9 11.06 -14.99 -0.42
C SER A 9 10.60 -15.98 0.65
N LEU A 10 11.37 -17.03 0.97
CA LEU A 10 11.06 -17.92 2.09
C LEU A 10 11.25 -17.26 3.44
N ALA A 11 12.30 -16.46 3.61
CA ALA A 11 12.53 -15.75 4.87
C ALA A 11 11.35 -14.82 5.18
N VAL A 12 10.87 -14.06 4.18
CA VAL A 12 9.68 -13.20 4.32
C VAL A 12 8.44 -14.02 4.61
N LYS A 13 8.19 -15.13 3.89
CA LYS A 13 7.03 -16.00 4.14
C LYS A 13 7.03 -16.64 5.52
N ARG A 14 8.19 -17.10 6.00
CA ARG A 14 8.34 -17.61 7.37
C ARG A 14 8.04 -16.52 8.39
N LYS A 15 8.59 -15.33 8.20
CA LYS A 15 8.35 -14.22 9.13
C LYS A 15 6.90 -13.76 9.14
N ALA A 16 6.27 -13.73 7.96
CA ALA A 16 4.85 -13.46 7.79
C ALA A 16 4.00 -14.49 8.55
N ALA A 17 4.32 -15.78 8.47
CA ALA A 17 3.62 -16.81 9.24
C ALA A 17 3.78 -16.64 10.75
N GLU A 18 5.00 -16.33 11.24
CA GLU A 18 5.26 -16.06 12.67
C GLU A 18 4.48 -14.84 13.20
N THR A 19 4.30 -13.83 12.36
CA THR A 19 3.63 -12.57 12.73
C THR A 19 2.14 -12.55 12.44
N TYR A 20 1.62 -13.51 11.67
CA TYR A 20 0.21 -13.56 11.27
C TYR A 20 -0.74 -13.51 12.48
N ASP A 21 -0.50 -14.36 13.48
CA ASP A 21 -1.30 -14.41 14.70
C ASP A 21 -1.13 -13.16 15.58
N LEU A 22 0.02 -12.50 15.50
CA LEU A 22 0.29 -11.25 16.22
C LEU A 22 -0.46 -10.07 15.59
N LEU A 23 -0.55 -10.05 14.25
CA LEU A 23 -1.26 -9.00 13.52
C LEU A 23 -2.76 -9.07 13.77
N LYS A 24 -3.34 -10.25 14.03
CA LYS A 24 -4.80 -10.43 14.29
C LYS A 24 -5.70 -9.79 13.22
N GLY A 25 -5.23 -9.73 11.97
CA GLY A 25 -5.93 -9.07 10.87
C GLY A 25 -5.77 -7.55 10.81
N THR A 26 -4.92 -6.94 11.62
CA THR A 26 -4.58 -5.52 11.54
C THR A 26 -3.99 -5.19 10.18
N SER A 27 -4.48 -4.11 9.56
CA SER A 27 -4.01 -3.62 8.28
C SER A 27 -2.66 -2.89 8.41
N LEU A 28 -1.82 -3.02 7.38
CA LEU A 28 -0.48 -2.46 7.31
C LEU A 28 -0.49 -1.26 6.35
N PHE A 29 0.00 -0.12 6.82
CA PHE A 29 0.13 1.10 6.01
C PHE A 29 1.60 1.42 5.78
N LEU A 30 2.03 1.39 4.53
CA LEU A 30 3.36 1.77 4.08
C LEU A 30 3.32 3.25 3.68
N ILE A 31 3.96 4.12 4.48
CA ILE A 31 3.99 5.56 4.27
C ILE A 31 5.34 6.00 3.71
N GLY A 32 5.35 6.93 2.75
CA GLY A 32 6.56 7.49 2.14
C GLY A 32 6.34 7.94 0.70
N MET A 33 7.36 8.57 0.09
CA MET A 33 7.30 9.02 -1.31
C MET A 33 6.88 7.90 -2.26
N ASN A 34 6.13 8.24 -3.30
CA ASN A 34 5.78 7.29 -4.34
C ASN A 34 7.06 6.78 -5.03
N CYS A 35 7.27 5.46 -4.97
CA CYS A 35 8.43 4.81 -5.56
C CYS A 35 8.14 3.33 -5.80
N ALA A 36 8.68 2.79 -6.90
CA ALA A 36 8.46 1.40 -7.29
C ALA A 36 8.88 0.39 -6.20
N MET A 37 9.88 0.73 -5.37
CA MET A 37 10.30 -0.12 -4.26
C MET A 37 9.19 -0.33 -3.23
N LYS A 38 8.42 0.71 -2.93
CA LYS A 38 7.35 0.66 -1.94
C LYS A 38 6.17 -0.16 -2.44
N SER A 39 5.74 0.07 -3.67
CA SER A 39 4.66 -0.72 -4.29
C SER A 39 5.06 -2.19 -4.47
N ASN A 40 6.31 -2.47 -4.86
CA ASN A 40 6.81 -3.85 -4.94
C ASN A 40 6.87 -4.53 -3.57
N LEU A 41 7.37 -3.83 -2.54
CA LEU A 41 7.38 -4.36 -1.18
C LEU A 41 5.97 -4.63 -0.67
N GLY A 42 5.03 -3.70 -0.88
CA GLY A 42 3.63 -3.86 -0.50
C GLY A 42 2.99 -5.10 -1.14
N LYS A 43 3.23 -5.33 -2.43
CA LYS A 43 2.75 -6.53 -3.15
C LYS A 43 3.34 -7.82 -2.57
N VAL A 44 4.64 -7.85 -2.28
CA VAL A 44 5.30 -9.03 -1.69
C VAL A 44 4.77 -9.31 -0.27
N LEU A 45 4.56 -8.27 0.54
CA LEU A 45 3.99 -8.40 1.88
C LEU A 45 2.55 -8.91 1.82
N ALA A 46 1.73 -8.37 0.92
CA ALA A 46 0.35 -8.81 0.72
C ALA A 46 0.27 -10.28 0.32
N ASP A 47 1.09 -10.74 -0.63
CA ASP A 47 1.15 -12.16 -1.01
C ASP A 47 1.59 -13.05 0.17
N SER A 48 2.62 -12.61 0.90
CA SER A 48 3.21 -13.38 2.00
C SER A 48 2.28 -13.51 3.20
N LEU A 49 1.51 -12.46 3.50
CA LEU A 49 0.55 -12.42 4.62
C LEU A 49 -0.85 -12.90 4.22
N ARG A 50 -1.11 -13.15 2.92
CA ARG A 50 -2.45 -13.40 2.37
C ARG A 50 -3.43 -12.25 2.64
N TYR A 51 -2.94 -11.03 2.48
CA TYR A 51 -3.69 -9.79 2.64
C TYR A 51 -4.04 -9.20 1.27
N TYR A 52 -5.00 -8.29 1.22
CA TYR A 52 -5.30 -7.54 0.01
C TYR A 52 -4.35 -6.35 -0.12
N TYR A 53 -3.87 -6.11 -1.34
CA TYR A 53 -2.99 -4.98 -1.64
C TYR A 53 -3.80 -3.81 -2.21
N PHE A 54 -3.56 -2.60 -1.72
CA PHE A 54 -4.10 -1.36 -2.25
C PHE A 54 -2.99 -0.33 -2.42
N ASP A 55 -3.05 0.40 -3.53
CA ASP A 55 -2.22 1.57 -3.77
C ASP A 55 -3.11 2.81 -3.77
N SER A 56 -2.83 3.77 -2.89
CA SER A 56 -3.63 4.98 -2.74
C SER A 56 -3.61 5.80 -4.03
N ASP A 57 -2.44 5.88 -4.67
CA ASP A 57 -2.24 6.64 -5.90
C ASP A 57 -3.14 6.09 -7.02
N GLY A 58 -3.15 4.76 -7.21
CA GLY A 58 -4.01 4.11 -8.19
C GLY A 58 -5.52 4.30 -7.95
N LEU A 59 -5.95 4.43 -6.70
CA LEU A 59 -7.36 4.72 -6.37
C LEU A 59 -7.73 6.18 -6.66
N VAL A 60 -6.82 7.11 -6.39
CA VAL A 60 -7.00 8.53 -6.75
C VAL A 60 -7.00 8.70 -8.27
N GLU A 61 -6.15 7.96 -9.00
CA GLU A 61 -6.15 7.91 -10.46
C GLU A 61 -7.47 7.44 -11.05
N GLU A 62 -8.00 6.33 -10.55
CA GLU A 62 -9.29 5.79 -11.02
C GLU A 62 -10.43 6.79 -10.79
N THR A 63 -10.39 7.50 -9.66
CA THR A 63 -11.36 8.56 -9.33
C THR A 63 -11.16 9.82 -10.19
N SER A 64 -9.92 10.12 -10.59
CA SER A 64 -9.54 11.31 -11.36
C SER A 64 -9.68 11.13 -12.88
N GLY A 65 -9.94 9.91 -13.36
CA GLY A 65 -10.06 9.59 -14.79
C GLY A 65 -8.74 9.16 -15.46
N GLY A 66 -7.75 8.72 -14.69
CA GLY A 66 -6.48 8.13 -15.15
C GLY A 66 -5.21 8.81 -14.62
N GLU A 67 -4.07 8.14 -14.79
CA GLU A 67 -2.72 8.53 -14.32
C GLU A 67 -2.36 10.00 -14.63
N GLY A 68 -2.49 10.41 -15.90
CA GLY A 68 -2.16 11.79 -16.30
C GLY A 68 -3.11 12.86 -15.75
N ALA A 69 -4.34 12.48 -15.40
CA ALA A 69 -5.29 13.39 -14.75
C ALA A 69 -4.95 13.56 -13.26
N ALA A 70 -4.50 12.50 -12.59
CA ALA A 70 -4.02 12.55 -11.21
C ALA A 70 -2.74 13.36 -11.06
N GLU A 71 -1.74 13.18 -11.94
CA GLU A 71 -0.53 14.00 -11.94
C GLU A 71 -0.85 15.48 -12.19
N SER A 72 -1.76 15.76 -13.13
CA SER A 72 -2.22 17.12 -13.40
C SER A 72 -3.01 17.70 -12.22
N PHE A 73 -3.77 16.88 -11.50
CA PHE A 73 -4.54 17.28 -10.33
C PHE A 73 -3.62 17.59 -9.14
N LEU A 74 -2.62 16.74 -8.87
CA LEU A 74 -1.58 16.99 -7.88
C LEU A 74 -0.85 18.31 -8.14
N GLY A 75 -0.52 18.59 -9.40
CA GLY A 75 0.16 19.84 -9.79
C GLY A 75 -0.72 21.10 -9.77
N ARG A 76 -2.04 20.97 -9.87
CA ARG A 76 -2.99 22.10 -9.89
C ARG A 76 -3.60 22.39 -8.51
N ASP A 77 -3.89 21.35 -7.74
CA ASP A 77 -4.60 21.42 -6.47
C ASP A 77 -4.10 20.35 -5.49
N GLU A 78 -2.86 20.55 -5.00
CA GLU A 78 -2.21 19.63 -4.07
C GLU A 78 -3.03 19.41 -2.79
N ILE A 79 -3.76 20.43 -2.32
CA ILE A 79 -4.58 20.34 -1.12
C ILE A 79 -5.76 19.39 -1.36
N GLY A 80 -6.52 19.56 -2.44
CA GLY A 80 -7.64 18.66 -2.75
C GLY A 80 -7.18 17.23 -3.07
N PHE A 81 -6.00 17.06 -3.67
CA PHE A 81 -5.39 15.73 -3.82
C PHE A 81 -5.15 15.06 -2.46
N ARG A 82 -4.51 15.77 -1.51
CA ARG A 82 -4.25 15.25 -0.16
C ARG A 82 -5.53 15.00 0.65
N GLU A 83 -6.57 15.82 0.46
CA GLU A 83 -7.87 15.59 1.09
C GLU A 83 -8.54 14.33 0.53
N SER A 84 -8.49 14.13 -0.79
CA SER A 84 -9.01 12.93 -1.46
C SER A 84 -8.26 11.67 -1.01
N GLU A 85 -6.93 11.74 -0.93
CA GLU A 85 -6.10 10.66 -0.40
C GLU A 85 -6.48 10.32 1.05
N THR A 86 -6.68 11.34 1.89
CA THR A 86 -7.09 11.17 3.29
C THR A 86 -8.45 10.48 3.38
N GLU A 87 -9.41 10.80 2.51
CA GLU A 87 -10.72 10.16 2.48
C GLU A 87 -10.62 8.68 2.10
N VAL A 88 -9.83 8.35 1.08
CA VAL A 88 -9.55 6.96 0.68
C VAL A 88 -8.93 6.17 1.84
N LEU A 89 -7.90 6.72 2.49
CA LEU A 89 -7.27 6.06 3.64
C LEU A 89 -8.22 5.87 4.82
N LYS A 90 -9.12 6.82 5.05
CA LYS A 90 -10.16 6.72 6.08
C LYS A 90 -11.16 5.60 5.79
N GLN A 91 -11.48 5.36 4.53
CA GLN A 91 -12.31 4.22 4.15
C GLN A 91 -11.55 2.90 4.37
N LEU A 92 -10.28 2.84 3.93
CA LEU A 92 -9.44 1.65 4.08
C LEU A 92 -9.08 1.35 5.54
N SER A 93 -9.02 2.34 6.43
CA SER A 93 -8.72 2.14 7.86
C SER A 93 -9.80 1.36 8.60
N SER A 94 -11.04 1.36 8.09
CA SER A 94 -12.14 0.54 8.61
C SER A 94 -12.07 -0.94 8.21
N MET A 95 -11.19 -1.28 7.26
CA MET A 95 -11.03 -2.62 6.73
C MET A 95 -9.88 -3.37 7.42
N VAL A 96 -9.95 -4.69 7.38
CA VAL A 96 -8.95 -5.59 7.98
C VAL A 96 -8.20 -6.36 6.89
N ARG A 97 -6.98 -6.81 7.22
CA ARG A 97 -6.12 -7.64 6.36
C ARG A 97 -5.75 -6.94 5.04
N LEU A 98 -5.43 -5.65 5.13
CA LEU A 98 -4.94 -4.87 4.01
C LEU A 98 -3.44 -4.57 4.13
N VAL A 99 -2.79 -4.40 2.99
CA VAL A 99 -1.50 -3.74 2.83
C VAL A 99 -1.73 -2.55 1.92
N VAL A 100 -1.64 -1.34 2.47
CA VAL A 100 -1.93 -0.08 1.79
C VAL A 100 -0.65 0.70 1.61
N CYS A 101 -0.33 1.12 0.39
CA CYS A 101 0.71 2.10 0.11
C CYS A 101 0.08 3.48 0.02
N ALA A 102 0.59 4.46 0.78
CA ALA A 102 0.06 5.82 0.80
C ALA A 102 1.18 6.86 0.87
N GLU A 103 1.09 7.94 0.13
CA GLU A 103 2.09 9.00 0.19
C GLU A 103 2.08 9.69 1.57
N MET A 104 2.94 10.69 1.78
CA MET A 104 3.04 11.43 3.03
C MET A 104 1.74 12.19 3.32
N VAL A 105 0.77 11.49 3.91
CA VAL A 105 -0.45 12.08 4.46
C VAL A 105 -0.14 12.61 5.85
N LEU A 106 -0.58 13.83 6.12
CA LEU A 106 -0.58 14.42 7.45
C LEU A 106 -1.59 13.61 8.30
N LEU A 107 -1.12 12.50 8.88
CA LEU A 107 -1.91 11.48 9.59
C LEU A 107 -3.04 12.08 10.43
N ARG A 108 -4.23 12.13 9.83
CA ARG A 108 -5.55 12.38 10.44
C ARG A 108 -6.51 11.26 10.02
N VAL A 109 -6.00 10.03 9.98
CA VAL A 109 -6.76 8.81 9.66
C VAL A 109 -7.12 8.08 10.94
#